data_AF-A0A014LJY3-F1
#
_entry.id   AF-A0A014LJY3-F1
#
_cell.length_a   1.000
_cell.length_b   1.000
_cell.length_c   1.000
_cell.angle_alpha   90.00
_cell.angle_beta   90.00
_cell.angle_gamma   90.00
#
_symmetry.space_group_name_H-M   'P 1'
#
loop_
_entity.id
_entity.type
_entity.pdbx_description
1 polymer ?
#
loop_
_entity_poly.entity_id
_entity_poly.type
_entity_poly.pdbx_seq_one_letter_code
_entity_poly.pdbx_strand_id
1 'polypeptide(L)'
;MRSDRQQMPRAMSAAETDTGEQQKPLSDEARSAFTPPLGVPLPPPPEDEHPTSEFAVPDGLTAEAPTEPEGSAFVPPPGVKTPSNNQTTGGFPVITPPNGIPVVRLTKDAPWQDRMRTMLRMPISERPTPERVERQDDTGPAVPRVLDLTLRIAELLLAGGEGAEDVEAAMLGVAHAYGLDRCEPTVTFTLLSVSYQPSLVDDPVTASRTVRRRGTDYTRLSAVFRLVDDITSRDDFTLEEAYRRLAEIRRNRHPYPGWALTVAGGGLAGAASMLVGGDWPVFFAAALGAMLGDRLAWLASGRGLPEFYQFVAAAMPPAAIGVALSLANSGLQASAVITGGLFALIPGRALVAGVQDGLTGYYITAAARLLEVGYLIVGIVCGVLTVLYGGLQLDAKLNPEAALRHVERPYIQILAAMLLALTFCILLQQERHTVLFATLNGG
;
A
#
# COMPACT_ATOMS: atom_id res chain seq x y z
N MET A 1 -26.19 -27.80 55.18
CA MET A 1 -27.49 -28.38 55.64
C MET A 1 -28.58 -27.60 54.93
N ARG A 2 -29.06 -28.09 53.78
CA ARG A 2 -30.20 -29.03 53.56
C ARG A 2 -31.57 -28.35 53.74
N SER A 3 -32.26 -28.15 52.61
CA SER A 3 -33.64 -28.62 52.28
C SER A 3 -34.17 -27.64 51.22
N ASP A 4 -34.29 -27.95 49.92
CA ASP A 4 -34.90 -29.07 49.20
C ASP A 4 -36.44 -29.08 49.25
N ARG A 5 -37.01 -28.97 48.02
CA ARG A 5 -38.24 -29.56 47.45
C ARG A 5 -39.64 -28.88 47.48
N GLN A 6 -40.21 -28.95 46.26
CA GLN A 6 -41.59 -29.33 45.88
C GLN A 6 -42.64 -28.19 45.91
N GLN A 7 -43.64 -28.07 45.03
CA GLN A 7 -44.11 -28.78 43.83
C GLN A 7 -45.25 -27.91 43.23
N MET A 8 -45.42 -27.86 41.91
CA MET A 8 -46.69 -27.46 41.26
C MET A 8 -47.80 -28.49 41.55
N PRO A 9 -49.09 -28.15 41.30
CA PRO A 9 -49.73 -28.76 40.13
C PRO A 9 -50.75 -27.90 39.32
N ARG A 10 -50.86 -28.32 38.05
CA ARG A 10 -51.84 -28.12 36.96
C ARG A 10 -53.34 -27.96 37.30
N ALA A 11 -54.03 -27.19 36.44
CA ALA A 11 -55.22 -27.53 35.62
C ALA A 11 -55.39 -26.41 34.56
N MET A 12 -55.41 -26.53 33.22
CA MET A 12 -56.06 -27.39 32.20
C MET A 12 -57.60 -27.36 32.14
N SER A 13 -58.14 -26.62 31.16
CA SER A 13 -59.29 -26.95 30.28
C SER A 13 -59.45 -25.81 29.23
N ALA A 14 -59.13 -26.01 27.93
CA ALA A 14 -60.01 -26.46 26.82
C ALA A 14 -61.19 -25.51 26.54
N ALA A 15 -61.63 -25.17 25.33
CA ALA A 15 -61.30 -25.39 23.90
C ALA A 15 -62.03 -24.22 23.17
N GLU A 16 -61.68 -23.78 21.95
CA GLU A 16 -62.29 -24.18 20.65
C GLU A 16 -61.72 -23.18 19.60
N THR A 17 -60.97 -23.63 18.59
CA THR A 17 -61.37 -23.75 17.16
C THR A 17 -62.15 -22.58 16.56
N ASP A 18 -61.51 -21.81 15.66
CA ASP A 18 -62.08 -21.54 14.33
C ASP A 18 -60.99 -21.26 13.29
N THR A 19 -61.24 -21.76 12.09
CA THR A 19 -60.42 -21.78 10.87
C THR A 19 -60.65 -20.52 10.03
N GLY A 20 -59.59 -19.99 9.40
CA GLY A 20 -59.73 -18.96 8.36
C GLY A 20 -58.41 -18.65 7.67
N GLU A 21 -58.32 -19.03 6.38
CA GLU A 21 -57.19 -18.74 5.49
C GLU A 21 -57.10 -17.24 5.11
N GLN A 22 -55.94 -16.86 4.56
CA GLN A 22 -55.64 -15.67 3.72
C GLN A 22 -55.42 -14.31 4.42
N GLN A 23 -54.15 -13.89 4.54
CA GLN A 23 -53.54 -12.85 3.67
C GLN A 23 -52.09 -12.57 4.07
N LYS A 24 -51.23 -12.44 3.05
CA LYS A 24 -49.83 -12.00 3.14
C LYS A 24 -49.81 -10.53 3.62
N PRO A 25 -49.05 -10.15 4.67
CA PRO A 25 -48.98 -8.75 5.07
C PRO A 25 -48.26 -7.92 4.00
N LEU A 26 -48.89 -6.81 3.58
CA LEU A 26 -48.26 -5.76 2.78
C LEU A 26 -47.08 -5.16 3.57
N SER A 27 -45.95 -5.00 2.89
CA SER A 27 -44.74 -4.37 3.40
C SER A 27 -45.01 -2.91 3.80
N ASP A 28 -44.73 -2.61 5.06
CA ASP A 28 -44.76 -1.29 5.67
C ASP A 28 -43.53 -0.50 5.21
N GLU A 29 -43.66 0.18 4.07
CA GLU A 29 -42.65 1.11 3.57
C GLU A 29 -42.69 2.37 4.44
N ALA A 30 -41.97 2.32 5.56
CA ALA A 30 -41.85 3.41 6.52
C ALA A 30 -41.24 4.64 5.84
N ARG A 31 -42.11 5.56 5.42
CA ARG A 31 -41.74 6.94 5.06
C ARG A 31 -41.13 7.61 6.28
N SER A 32 -39.81 7.81 6.26
CA SER A 32 -39.11 8.66 7.22
C SER A 32 -39.50 10.12 6.98
N ALA A 33 -40.63 10.56 7.53
CA ALA A 33 -41.02 11.96 7.55
C ALA A 33 -40.31 12.67 8.72
N PHE A 34 -39.34 13.51 8.38
CA PHE A 34 -38.69 14.43 9.31
C PHE A 34 -39.74 15.35 9.94
N THR A 35 -39.94 15.26 11.27
CA THR A 35 -40.87 16.13 12.01
C THR A 35 -40.10 17.36 12.51
N PRO A 36 -40.35 18.58 11.99
CA PRO A 36 -39.69 19.77 12.48
C PRO A 36 -40.23 20.19 13.86
N PRO A 37 -39.41 20.84 14.71
CA PRO A 37 -39.79 21.23 16.07
C PRO A 37 -40.90 22.30 16.12
N LEU A 38 -41.70 22.27 17.20
CA LEU A 38 -42.88 23.12 17.42
C LEU A 38 -42.56 24.63 17.30
N GLY A 39 -43.29 25.33 16.41
CA GLY A 39 -43.29 26.80 16.33
C GLY A 39 -43.08 27.39 14.93
N VAL A 40 -42.83 26.58 13.90
CA VAL A 40 -42.68 27.06 12.51
C VAL A 40 -43.95 26.71 11.71
N PRO A 41 -44.60 27.67 11.02
CA PRO A 41 -45.75 27.36 10.17
C PRO A 41 -45.33 26.51 8.96
N LEU A 42 -46.06 25.43 8.72
CA LEU A 42 -45.90 24.57 7.54
C LEU A 42 -46.37 25.33 6.28
N PRO A 43 -45.65 25.24 5.14
CA PRO A 43 -46.18 25.73 3.87
C PRO A 43 -47.39 24.88 3.42
N PRO A 44 -48.36 25.46 2.68
CA PRO A 44 -49.51 24.71 2.20
C PRO A 44 -49.08 23.61 1.22
N PRO A 45 -49.82 22.48 1.16
CA PRO A 45 -49.53 21.42 0.21
C PRO A 45 -49.70 21.93 -1.23
N PRO A 46 -48.82 21.56 -2.18
CA PRO A 46 -49.02 21.88 -3.58
C PRO A 46 -50.22 21.10 -4.13
N GLU A 47 -51.09 21.80 -4.86
CA GLU A 47 -52.19 21.22 -5.63
C GLU A 47 -51.61 20.50 -6.87
N ASP A 48 -51.93 19.22 -7.01
CA ASP A 48 -51.89 18.37 -8.21
C ASP A 48 -50.74 18.60 -9.23
N GLU A 49 -49.55 18.09 -8.93
CA GLU A 49 -48.52 17.82 -9.94
C GLU A 49 -48.72 16.43 -10.57
N HIS A 50 -49.43 16.41 -11.69
CA HIS A 50 -49.41 15.29 -12.63
C HIS A 50 -47.98 15.11 -13.18
N PRO A 51 -47.44 13.88 -13.30
CA PRO A 51 -46.18 13.66 -14.01
C PRO A 51 -46.40 13.94 -15.49
N THR A 52 -45.85 15.05 -15.99
CA THR A 52 -45.77 15.33 -17.42
C THR A 52 -44.87 14.29 -18.09
N SER A 53 -45.49 13.27 -18.65
CA SER A 53 -44.88 12.37 -19.63
C SER A 53 -44.65 13.14 -20.93
N GLU A 54 -43.43 13.61 -21.14
CA GLU A 54 -42.97 14.42 -22.28
C GLU A 54 -42.92 13.69 -23.64
N PHE A 55 -43.66 12.58 -23.80
CA PHE A 55 -43.67 11.77 -25.02
C PHE A 55 -45.10 11.41 -25.51
N ALA A 56 -46.09 12.26 -25.26
CA ALA A 56 -47.39 12.10 -25.90
C ALA A 56 -47.37 12.69 -27.32
N VAL A 57 -47.62 11.86 -28.33
CA VAL A 57 -47.78 12.29 -29.73
C VAL A 57 -49.01 13.21 -29.83
N PRO A 58 -48.93 14.38 -30.48
CA PRO A 58 -50.05 15.30 -30.58
C PRO A 58 -51.23 14.73 -31.37
N ASP A 59 -52.45 15.00 -30.91
CA ASP A 59 -53.68 14.61 -31.61
C ASP A 59 -53.76 15.29 -32.99
N GLY A 60 -53.80 14.47 -34.05
CA GLY A 60 -53.93 14.93 -35.44
C GLY A 60 -53.03 14.23 -36.47
N LEU A 61 -52.11 13.36 -36.04
CA LEU A 61 -51.30 12.53 -36.95
C LEU A 61 -51.89 11.12 -37.06
N THR A 62 -52.56 10.83 -38.18
CA THR A 62 -52.97 9.46 -38.55
C THR A 62 -51.74 8.61 -38.85
N ALA A 63 -51.58 7.50 -38.11
CA ALA A 63 -50.64 6.44 -38.48
C ALA A 63 -51.12 5.78 -39.80
N GLU A 64 -50.22 5.68 -40.77
CA GLU A 64 -50.48 5.05 -42.06
C GLU A 64 -50.68 3.52 -41.88
N ALA A 65 -51.56 2.94 -42.70
CA ALA A 65 -51.95 1.52 -42.64
C ALA A 65 -50.74 0.58 -42.88
N PRO A 66 -50.76 -0.65 -42.34
CA PRO A 66 -49.60 -1.54 -42.43
C PRO A 66 -49.41 -2.02 -43.88
N THR A 67 -48.28 -1.65 -44.47
CA THR A 67 -47.76 -2.29 -45.68
C THR A 67 -47.35 -3.73 -45.37
N GLU A 68 -47.51 -4.60 -46.37
CA GLU A 68 -47.30 -6.05 -46.35
C GLU A 68 -45.97 -6.49 -45.68
N PRO A 69 -45.90 -7.71 -45.12
CA PRO A 69 -44.70 -8.17 -44.42
C PRO A 69 -43.56 -8.37 -45.42
N GLU A 70 -42.72 -7.34 -45.60
CA GLU A 70 -41.41 -7.49 -46.20
C GLU A 70 -40.63 -8.54 -45.41
N GLY A 71 -40.18 -9.57 -46.11
CA GLY A 71 -39.46 -10.70 -45.54
C GLY A 71 -38.29 -10.22 -44.69
N SER A 72 -38.29 -10.60 -43.42
CA SER A 72 -37.23 -10.30 -42.47
C SER A 72 -35.87 -10.73 -43.05
N ALA A 73 -34.98 -9.75 -43.26
CA ALA A 73 -33.58 -9.96 -43.62
C ALA A 73 -32.75 -10.69 -42.54
N PHE A 74 -33.41 -11.16 -41.48
CA PHE A 74 -32.81 -11.85 -40.33
C PHE A 74 -33.21 -13.32 -40.24
N VAL A 75 -33.83 -13.90 -41.28
CA VAL A 75 -33.93 -15.37 -41.38
C VAL A 75 -32.56 -15.91 -41.81
N PRO A 76 -31.84 -16.66 -40.95
CA PRO A 76 -30.60 -17.30 -41.39
C PRO A 76 -30.94 -18.34 -42.46
N PRO A 77 -30.09 -18.51 -43.50
CA PRO A 77 -30.34 -19.50 -44.54
C PRO A 77 -30.46 -20.91 -43.94
N PRO A 78 -31.30 -21.79 -44.52
CA PRO A 78 -31.50 -23.13 -44.00
C PRO A 78 -30.16 -23.88 -43.95
N GLY A 79 -29.69 -24.17 -42.73
CA GLY A 79 -28.43 -24.88 -42.49
C GLY A 79 -27.62 -24.42 -41.27
N VAL A 80 -27.93 -23.25 -40.67
CA VAL A 80 -27.20 -22.75 -39.49
C VAL A 80 -27.84 -23.26 -38.20
N LYS A 81 -27.12 -24.11 -37.46
CA LYS A 81 -27.52 -24.54 -36.11
C LYS A 81 -26.96 -23.56 -35.07
N THR A 82 -27.84 -22.85 -34.37
CA THR A 82 -27.48 -22.04 -33.20
C THR A 82 -27.20 -22.97 -32.01
N PRO A 83 -26.06 -22.87 -31.31
CA PRO A 83 -25.90 -23.59 -30.05
C PRO A 83 -26.78 -22.92 -29.00
N SER A 84 -27.67 -23.69 -28.38
CA SER A 84 -28.40 -23.27 -27.20
C SER A 84 -27.43 -23.21 -26.02
N ASN A 85 -27.14 -22.01 -25.51
CA ASN A 85 -27.01 -21.87 -24.06
C ASN A 85 -27.31 -20.46 -23.59
N ASN A 86 -28.04 -20.41 -22.48
CA ASN A 86 -28.51 -19.22 -21.79
C ASN A 86 -27.39 -18.20 -21.52
N GLN A 87 -27.56 -16.98 -22.02
CA GLN A 87 -27.10 -15.78 -21.31
C GLN A 87 -27.90 -14.54 -21.73
N THR A 88 -28.59 -14.03 -20.73
CA THR A 88 -28.97 -12.64 -20.43
C THR A 88 -28.62 -11.53 -21.43
N THR A 89 -29.67 -10.79 -21.74
CA THR A 89 -29.80 -9.48 -22.40
C THR A 89 -28.80 -8.40 -21.98
N GLY A 90 -28.27 -7.67 -22.95
CA GLY A 90 -27.59 -6.38 -22.77
C GLY A 90 -26.92 -5.90 -24.07
N GLY A 91 -27.68 -5.19 -24.92
CA GLY A 91 -27.23 -4.75 -26.23
C GLY A 91 -26.29 -3.54 -26.19
N PHE A 92 -25.09 -3.72 -26.71
CA PHE A 92 -24.29 -2.72 -27.41
C PHE A 92 -23.56 -3.44 -28.56
N PRO A 93 -23.35 -2.81 -29.73
CA PRO A 93 -22.54 -3.41 -30.79
C PRO A 93 -21.07 -3.33 -30.36
N VAL A 94 -20.66 -4.23 -29.48
CA VAL A 94 -19.26 -4.43 -29.12
C VAL A 94 -18.60 -5.06 -30.33
N ILE A 95 -17.73 -4.30 -30.99
CA ILE A 95 -16.79 -4.80 -32.00
C ILE A 95 -15.99 -5.92 -31.33
N THR A 96 -16.47 -7.15 -31.47
CA THR A 96 -15.80 -8.34 -30.98
C THR A 96 -14.86 -8.78 -32.10
N PRO A 97 -13.53 -8.70 -31.94
CA PRO A 97 -12.60 -9.10 -32.98
C PRO A 97 -12.81 -10.60 -33.35
N PRO A 98 -12.45 -11.03 -34.57
CA PRO A 98 -12.69 -12.39 -35.07
C PRO A 98 -12.16 -13.53 -34.18
N ASN A 99 -11.22 -13.21 -33.29
CA ASN A 99 -10.59 -14.15 -32.35
C ASN A 99 -11.19 -14.11 -30.93
N GLY A 100 -12.33 -13.43 -30.73
CA GLY A 100 -12.96 -13.24 -29.42
C GLY A 100 -12.25 -12.18 -28.57
N ILE A 101 -12.94 -11.68 -27.54
CA ILE A 101 -12.28 -10.90 -26.48
C ILE A 101 -11.37 -11.88 -25.75
N PRO A 102 -10.05 -11.63 -25.66
CA PRO A 102 -9.20 -12.49 -24.85
C PRO A 102 -9.71 -12.44 -23.43
N VAL A 103 -10.37 -13.51 -22.98
CA VAL A 103 -10.70 -13.71 -21.58
C VAL A 103 -9.35 -13.63 -20.87
N VAL A 104 -9.20 -12.65 -19.97
CA VAL A 104 -8.02 -12.52 -19.12
C VAL A 104 -7.99 -13.74 -18.21
N ARG A 105 -7.50 -14.86 -18.74
CA ARG A 105 -7.11 -16.01 -17.95
C ARG A 105 -5.86 -15.55 -17.24
N LEU A 106 -6.02 -15.13 -15.98
CA LEU A 106 -4.93 -15.09 -15.03
C LEU A 106 -4.23 -16.44 -15.16
N THR A 107 -3.08 -16.46 -15.84
CA THR A 107 -2.32 -17.68 -16.03
C THR A 107 -2.02 -18.20 -14.63
N LYS A 108 -2.46 -19.42 -14.30
CA LYS A 108 -2.18 -20.02 -12.99
C LYS A 108 -0.67 -20.03 -12.69
N ASP A 109 0.14 -20.02 -13.74
CA ASP A 109 1.60 -20.05 -13.71
C ASP A 109 2.26 -18.67 -13.52
N ALA A 110 1.51 -17.57 -13.53
CA ALA A 110 2.07 -16.24 -13.25
C ALA A 110 2.33 -16.05 -11.75
N PRO A 111 3.38 -15.29 -11.38
CA PRO A 111 3.61 -14.89 -9.99
C PRO A 111 2.35 -14.25 -9.39
N TRP A 112 2.11 -14.50 -8.11
CA TRP A 112 0.89 -14.00 -7.45
C TRP A 112 0.77 -12.47 -7.56
N GLN A 113 1.88 -11.73 -7.59
CA GLN A 113 1.89 -10.28 -7.70
C GLN A 113 1.19 -9.81 -8.97
N ASP A 114 1.53 -10.40 -10.11
CA ASP A 114 0.96 -10.03 -11.39
C ASP A 114 -0.52 -10.42 -11.46
N ARG A 115 -0.87 -11.58 -10.88
CA ARG A 115 -2.26 -12.03 -10.78
C ARG A 115 -3.10 -11.04 -9.97
N MET A 116 -2.64 -10.67 -8.78
CA MET A 116 -3.37 -9.79 -7.87
C MET A 116 -3.41 -8.34 -8.37
N ARG A 117 -2.31 -7.80 -8.92
CA ARG A 117 -2.31 -6.47 -9.55
C ARG A 117 -3.31 -6.38 -10.70
N THR A 118 -3.43 -7.44 -11.49
CA THR A 118 -4.45 -7.52 -12.54
C THR A 118 -5.86 -7.50 -11.93
N MET A 119 -6.09 -8.23 -10.84
CA MET A 119 -7.37 -8.20 -10.12
C MET A 119 -7.72 -6.83 -9.52
N LEU A 120 -6.74 -6.12 -8.95
CA LEU A 120 -6.95 -4.79 -8.37
C LEU A 120 -7.42 -3.78 -9.40
N ARG A 121 -6.89 -3.87 -10.62
CA ARG A 121 -7.23 -2.96 -11.73
C ARG A 121 -8.60 -3.27 -12.36
N MET A 122 -9.20 -4.41 -12.04
CA MET A 122 -10.55 -4.78 -12.48
C MET A 122 -11.61 -4.28 -11.48
N PRO A 123 -12.73 -3.73 -11.95
CA PRO A 123 -13.91 -3.50 -11.13
C PRO A 123 -14.32 -4.78 -10.40
N ILE A 124 -14.78 -4.67 -9.15
CA ILE A 124 -15.14 -5.84 -8.33
C ILE A 124 -16.18 -6.76 -9.00
N SER A 125 -17.06 -6.18 -9.84
CA SER A 125 -18.06 -6.91 -10.63
C SER A 125 -17.48 -7.75 -11.77
N GLU A 126 -16.29 -7.41 -12.25
CA GLU A 126 -15.62 -8.06 -13.39
C GLU A 126 -14.54 -9.03 -12.94
N ARG A 127 -14.22 -9.07 -11.63
CA ARG A 127 -13.23 -10.00 -11.09
C ARG A 127 -13.71 -11.44 -11.27
N PRO A 128 -12.84 -12.36 -11.73
CA PRO A 128 -13.17 -13.77 -11.81
C PRO A 128 -13.60 -14.27 -10.43
N THR A 129 -14.88 -14.56 -10.26
CA THR A 129 -15.35 -15.22 -9.05
C THR A 129 -14.96 -16.69 -9.18
N PRO A 130 -14.18 -17.27 -8.26
CA PRO A 130 -13.91 -18.70 -8.31
C PRO A 130 -15.26 -19.44 -8.32
N GLU A 131 -15.35 -20.51 -9.12
CA GLU A 131 -16.52 -21.38 -9.16
C GLU A 131 -16.83 -21.77 -7.72
N ARG A 132 -18.03 -21.38 -7.25
CA ARG A 132 -18.48 -21.59 -5.88
C ARG A 132 -18.40 -23.08 -5.60
N VAL A 133 -17.32 -23.55 -4.99
CA VAL A 133 -17.31 -24.86 -4.37
C VAL A 133 -18.42 -24.77 -3.33
N GLU A 134 -19.50 -25.51 -3.55
CA GLU A 134 -20.61 -25.57 -2.61
C GLU A 134 -20.03 -25.74 -1.21
N ARG A 135 -20.35 -24.78 -0.34
CA ARG A 135 -19.90 -24.73 1.05
C ARG A 135 -20.26 -26.08 1.68
N GLN A 136 -19.28 -26.97 1.81
CA GLN A 136 -19.37 -28.08 2.74
C GLN A 136 -19.03 -27.50 4.11
N ASP A 137 -20.09 -27.21 4.86
CA ASP A 137 -20.14 -26.80 6.26
C ASP A 137 -19.61 -25.38 6.61
N ASP A 138 -20.19 -24.81 7.68
CA ASP A 138 -19.86 -23.53 8.36
C ASP A 138 -18.43 -23.50 8.98
N THR A 139 -17.51 -24.30 8.44
CA THR A 139 -16.17 -24.59 8.97
C THR A 139 -15.06 -23.72 8.36
N GLY A 140 -15.43 -22.61 7.70
CA GLY A 140 -14.45 -21.65 7.18
C GLY A 140 -13.73 -20.88 8.30
N PRO A 141 -12.50 -20.38 8.06
CA PRO A 141 -11.83 -19.51 9.02
C PRO A 141 -12.69 -18.27 9.29
N ALA A 142 -12.79 -17.87 10.57
CA ALA A 142 -13.56 -16.69 10.94
C ALA A 142 -13.06 -15.44 10.18
N VAL A 143 -13.95 -14.78 9.44
CA VAL A 143 -13.63 -13.59 8.60
C VAL A 143 -12.75 -12.58 9.34
N PRO A 144 -13.04 -12.18 10.61
CA PRO A 144 -12.19 -11.23 11.32
C PRO A 144 -10.74 -11.70 11.53
N ARG A 145 -10.50 -13.01 11.65
CA ARG A 145 -9.13 -13.56 11.79
C ARG A 145 -8.36 -13.48 10.48
N VAL A 146 -9.02 -13.67 9.34
CA VAL A 146 -8.41 -13.49 8.02
C VAL A 146 -8.08 -12.01 7.82
N LEU A 147 -9.02 -11.10 8.11
CA LEU A 147 -8.78 -9.66 8.00
C LEU A 147 -7.65 -9.18 8.94
N ASP A 148 -7.56 -9.68 10.19
CA ASP A 148 -6.44 -9.35 11.07
C ASP A 148 -5.10 -9.85 10.53
N LEU A 149 -5.03 -11.07 9.97
CA LEU A 149 -3.82 -11.59 9.35
C LEU A 149 -3.40 -10.73 8.16
N THR A 150 -4.33 -10.44 7.26
CA THR A 150 -4.15 -9.58 6.09
C THR A 150 -3.60 -8.21 6.51
N LEU A 151 -4.19 -7.57 7.51
CA LEU A 151 -3.72 -6.28 8.03
C LEU A 151 -2.36 -6.36 8.72
N ARG A 152 -1.99 -7.48 9.35
CA ARG A 152 -0.63 -7.65 9.94
C ARG A 152 0.43 -7.84 8.87
N ILE A 153 0.12 -8.60 7.82
CA ILE A 153 1.02 -8.78 6.67
C ILE A 153 1.23 -7.42 6.00
N ALA A 154 0.14 -6.71 5.71
CA ALA A 154 0.19 -5.38 5.11
C ALA A 154 0.93 -4.36 5.98
N GLU A 155 0.76 -4.41 7.32
CA GLU A 155 1.50 -3.57 8.25
C GLU A 155 3.01 -3.78 8.11
N LEU A 156 3.47 -5.03 7.98
CA LEU A 156 4.90 -5.29 7.80
C LEU A 156 5.42 -4.80 6.45
N LEU A 157 4.67 -4.98 5.37
CA LEU A 157 5.04 -4.51 4.02
C LEU A 157 5.11 -2.98 3.98
N LEU A 158 4.04 -2.30 4.44
CA LEU A 158 3.99 -0.84 4.46
C LEU A 158 5.01 -0.25 5.44
N ALA A 159 5.27 -0.88 6.59
CA ALA A 159 6.32 -0.46 7.53
C ALA A 159 7.73 -0.63 6.96
N GLY A 160 7.97 -1.68 6.16
CA GLY A 160 9.17 -1.87 5.34
C GLY A 160 9.30 -0.83 4.22
N GLY A 161 8.20 -0.14 3.93
CA GLY A 161 8.09 0.95 2.98
C GLY A 161 7.91 0.49 1.55
N GLU A 162 7.18 -0.60 1.35
CA GLU A 162 6.70 -1.05 0.04
C GLU A 162 5.76 -0.04 -0.64
N GLY A 163 5.63 -0.21 -1.96
CA GLY A 163 4.65 0.53 -2.75
C GLY A 163 3.22 0.15 -2.38
N ALA A 164 2.29 1.11 -2.42
CA ALA A 164 0.91 0.88 -2.02
C ALA A 164 0.21 -0.20 -2.87
N GLU A 165 0.49 -0.23 -4.18
CA GLU A 165 -0.02 -1.26 -5.10
C GLU A 165 0.36 -2.68 -4.65
N ASP A 166 1.62 -2.87 -4.24
CA ASP A 166 2.13 -4.18 -3.82
C ASP A 166 1.57 -4.62 -2.48
N VAL A 167 1.35 -3.67 -1.57
CA VAL A 167 0.67 -3.93 -0.31
C VAL A 167 -0.78 -4.33 -0.54
N GLU A 168 -1.53 -3.60 -1.40
CA GLU A 168 -2.91 -3.97 -1.75
C GLU A 168 -2.99 -5.32 -2.46
N ALA A 169 -2.03 -5.61 -3.36
CA ALA A 169 -1.98 -6.86 -4.08
C ALA A 169 -1.75 -8.03 -3.11
N ALA A 170 -0.84 -7.86 -2.14
CA ALA A 170 -0.62 -8.84 -1.08
C ALA A 170 -1.87 -9.03 -0.21
N MET A 171 -2.54 -7.93 0.15
CA MET A 171 -3.76 -7.99 0.95
C MET A 171 -4.86 -8.77 0.23
N LEU A 172 -5.07 -8.47 -1.05
CA LEU A 172 -6.04 -9.17 -1.90
C LEU A 172 -5.67 -10.65 -2.05
N GLY A 173 -4.40 -10.96 -2.30
CA GLY A 173 -3.91 -12.33 -2.42
C GLY A 173 -4.15 -13.18 -1.18
N VAL A 174 -3.85 -12.64 0.01
CA VAL A 174 -4.10 -13.34 1.27
C VAL A 174 -5.60 -13.52 1.52
N ALA A 175 -6.41 -12.48 1.29
CA ALA A 175 -7.86 -12.56 1.45
C ALA A 175 -8.47 -13.63 0.52
N HIS A 176 -8.08 -13.59 -0.76
CA HIS A 176 -8.54 -14.53 -1.79
C HIS A 176 -8.13 -15.99 -1.48
N ALA A 177 -6.89 -16.22 -1.03
CA ALA A 177 -6.41 -17.55 -0.66
C ALA A 177 -7.22 -18.20 0.49
N TYR A 178 -7.79 -17.38 1.38
CA TYR A 178 -8.65 -17.85 2.47
C TYR A 178 -10.15 -17.76 2.16
N GLY A 179 -10.52 -17.59 0.88
CA GLY A 179 -11.92 -17.63 0.41
C GLY A 179 -12.68 -16.32 0.55
N LEU A 180 -12.00 -15.19 0.73
CA LEU A 180 -12.61 -13.85 0.76
C LEU A 180 -12.44 -13.14 -0.59
N ASP A 181 -13.24 -13.52 -1.59
CA ASP A 181 -13.11 -13.04 -2.97
C ASP A 181 -13.58 -11.59 -3.16
N ARG A 182 -14.58 -11.17 -2.37
CA ARG A 182 -15.17 -9.83 -2.41
C ARG A 182 -14.52 -8.91 -1.39
N CYS A 183 -13.19 -8.86 -1.43
CA CYS A 183 -12.40 -7.96 -0.61
C CYS A 183 -11.94 -6.72 -1.38
N GLU A 184 -12.01 -5.57 -0.72
CA GLU A 184 -11.51 -4.30 -1.19
C GLU A 184 -10.47 -3.79 -0.18
N PRO A 185 -9.17 -4.03 -0.45
CA PRO A 185 -8.10 -3.43 0.32
C PRO A 185 -7.96 -1.95 -0.07
N THR A 186 -7.56 -1.13 0.89
CA THR A 186 -7.23 0.27 0.67
C THR A 186 -5.99 0.62 1.49
N VAL A 187 -4.97 1.12 0.81
CA VAL A 187 -3.69 1.48 1.42
C VAL A 187 -3.41 2.95 1.18
N THR A 188 -3.22 3.67 2.29
CA THR A 188 -2.70 5.03 2.28
C THR A 188 -1.30 5.04 2.89
N PHE A 189 -0.74 6.23 3.11
CA PHE A 189 0.58 6.40 3.70
C PHE A 189 0.74 5.84 5.12
N THR A 190 -0.33 5.85 5.93
CA THR A 190 -0.29 5.35 7.33
C THR A 190 -1.48 4.50 7.72
N LEU A 191 -2.56 4.48 6.93
CA LEU A 191 -3.75 3.70 7.20
C LEU A 191 -3.87 2.55 6.20
N LEU A 192 -4.05 1.36 6.75
CA LEU A 192 -4.43 0.14 6.05
C LEU A 192 -5.90 -0.14 6.38
N SER A 193 -6.71 -0.42 5.36
CA SER A 193 -8.10 -0.82 5.53
C SER A 193 -8.42 -1.98 4.59
N VAL A 194 -9.29 -2.87 5.02
CA VAL A 194 -9.85 -3.93 4.17
C VAL A 194 -11.34 -4.06 4.48
N SER A 195 -12.16 -3.99 3.44
CA SER A 195 -13.59 -4.24 3.50
C SER A 195 -13.89 -5.58 2.83
N TYR A 196 -14.67 -6.44 3.48
CA TYR A 196 -15.18 -7.68 2.90
C TYR A 196 -16.70 -7.62 2.83
N GLN A 197 -17.24 -7.88 1.64
CA GLN A 197 -18.68 -7.93 1.38
C GLN A 197 -19.11 -9.39 1.15
N PRO A 198 -19.71 -10.09 2.15
CA PRO A 198 -20.07 -11.50 2.01
C PRO A 198 -21.11 -11.76 0.91
N SER A 199 -22.10 -10.88 0.82
CA SER A 199 -23.22 -10.94 -0.12
C SER A 199 -23.68 -9.53 -0.47
N LEU A 200 -24.46 -9.32 -1.53
CA LEU A 200 -25.01 -8.01 -1.88
C LEU A 200 -25.99 -7.45 -0.82
N VAL A 201 -26.46 -8.30 0.08
CA VAL A 201 -27.48 -7.98 1.10
C VAL A 201 -26.96 -8.02 2.53
N ASP A 202 -25.77 -8.58 2.76
CA ASP A 202 -25.18 -8.65 4.09
C ASP A 202 -24.36 -7.39 4.39
N ASP A 203 -24.22 -7.00 5.66
CA ASP A 203 -23.38 -5.87 6.02
C ASP A 203 -21.88 -6.15 5.73
N PRO A 204 -21.13 -5.16 5.22
CA PRO A 204 -19.68 -5.29 5.04
C PRO A 204 -18.97 -5.43 6.39
N VAL A 205 -17.96 -6.28 6.43
CA VAL A 205 -17.03 -6.37 7.55
C VAL A 205 -15.76 -5.62 7.19
N THR A 206 -15.55 -4.49 7.86
CA THR A 206 -14.37 -3.64 7.64
C THR A 206 -13.43 -3.68 8.83
N ALA A 207 -12.15 -3.86 8.56
CA ALA A 207 -11.09 -3.75 9.55
C ALA A 207 -10.02 -2.79 9.07
N SER A 208 -9.45 -2.01 9.98
CA SER A 208 -8.39 -1.07 9.67
C SER A 208 -7.29 -1.07 10.72
N ARG A 209 -6.08 -0.68 10.30
CA ARG A 209 -4.91 -0.57 11.17
C ARG A 209 -4.05 0.61 10.74
N THR A 210 -3.61 1.41 11.72
CA THR A 210 -2.66 2.49 11.51
C THR A 210 -1.22 2.03 11.74
N VAL A 211 -0.37 2.22 10.73
CA VAL A 211 1.07 1.95 10.80
C VAL A 211 1.78 3.15 11.44
N ARG A 212 2.26 2.98 12.67
CA ARG A 212 2.88 4.06 13.45
C ARG A 212 4.39 4.12 13.39
N ARG A 213 5.05 2.98 13.16
CA ARG A 213 6.51 2.88 13.08
C ARG A 213 6.89 2.29 11.74
N ARG A 214 7.82 2.97 11.05
CA ARG A 214 8.35 2.56 9.76
C ARG A 214 9.85 2.39 9.90
N GLY A 215 10.40 1.38 9.23
CA GLY A 215 11.81 1.04 9.32
C GLY A 215 12.18 0.07 8.22
N THR A 216 13.30 0.32 7.58
CA THR A 216 13.81 -0.54 6.50
C THR A 216 14.42 -1.81 7.04
N ASP A 217 13.83 -2.93 6.64
CA ASP A 217 14.33 -4.28 6.90
C ASP A 217 13.98 -5.16 5.69
N TYR A 218 14.87 -5.19 4.69
CA TYR A 218 14.62 -5.95 3.46
C TYR A 218 14.61 -7.47 3.70
N THR A 219 15.23 -7.95 4.78
CA THR A 219 15.17 -9.37 5.16
C THR A 219 13.80 -9.76 5.68
N ARG A 220 13.18 -8.92 6.49
CA ARG A 220 11.79 -9.13 6.92
C ARG A 220 10.84 -9.00 5.74
N LEU A 221 11.08 -8.01 4.90
CA LEU A 221 10.27 -7.75 3.72
C LEU A 221 10.26 -8.92 2.74
N SER A 222 11.44 -9.45 2.37
CA SER A 222 11.56 -10.64 1.52
C SER A 222 10.86 -11.85 2.13
N ALA A 223 10.97 -12.04 3.45
CA ALA A 223 10.33 -13.14 4.15
C ALA A 223 8.79 -13.02 4.14
N VAL A 224 8.24 -11.80 4.20
CA VAL A 224 6.79 -11.58 4.07
C VAL A 224 6.32 -11.84 2.64
N PHE A 225 7.07 -11.42 1.61
CA PHE A 225 6.75 -11.76 0.22
C PHE A 225 6.73 -13.28 -0.02
N ARG A 226 7.70 -14.01 0.55
CA ARG A 226 7.72 -15.49 0.50
C ARG A 226 6.53 -16.10 1.25
N LEU A 227 6.11 -15.51 2.37
CA LEU A 227 4.91 -15.96 3.09
C LEU A 227 3.64 -15.76 2.25
N VAL A 228 3.48 -14.62 1.59
CA VAL A 228 2.32 -14.38 0.70
C VAL A 228 2.34 -15.33 -0.49
N ASP A 229 3.52 -15.60 -1.05
CA ASP A 229 3.68 -16.62 -2.09
C ASP A 229 3.28 -18.02 -1.61
N ASP A 230 3.73 -18.44 -0.42
CA ASP A 230 3.33 -19.72 0.18
C ASP A 230 1.81 -19.79 0.43
N ILE A 231 1.18 -18.69 0.89
CA ILE A 231 -0.27 -18.60 1.11
C ILE A 231 -1.05 -18.71 -0.22
N THR A 232 -0.56 -18.08 -1.29
CA THR A 232 -1.29 -17.94 -2.56
C THR A 232 -1.01 -19.07 -3.57
N SER A 233 0.02 -19.88 -3.32
CA SER A 233 0.47 -20.95 -4.22
C SER A 233 0.23 -22.36 -3.66
N ARG A 234 -0.03 -22.50 -2.36
CA ARG A 234 -0.26 -23.81 -1.72
C ARG A 234 -1.71 -23.93 -1.22
N ASP A 235 -2.43 -24.91 -1.75
CA ASP A 235 -3.84 -25.14 -1.40
C ASP A 235 -4.03 -25.52 0.09
N ASP A 236 -3.05 -26.21 0.70
CA ASP A 236 -3.13 -26.71 2.09
C ASP A 236 -2.53 -25.75 3.16
N PHE A 237 -2.31 -24.47 2.84
CA PHE A 237 -1.67 -23.54 3.76
C PHE A 237 -2.64 -22.93 4.78
N THR A 238 -2.81 -23.62 5.92
CA THR A 238 -3.77 -23.22 6.97
C THR A 238 -3.52 -21.82 7.56
N LEU A 239 -4.58 -21.20 8.09
CA LEU A 239 -4.52 -19.88 8.72
C LEU A 239 -3.59 -19.88 9.94
N GLU A 240 -3.63 -20.94 10.76
CA GLU A 240 -2.77 -21.13 11.92
C GLU A 240 -1.28 -21.18 11.53
N GLU A 241 -0.95 -21.84 10.44
CA GLU A 241 0.41 -21.91 9.90
C GLU A 241 0.88 -20.52 9.45
N ALA A 242 0.03 -19.75 8.78
CA ALA A 242 0.33 -18.37 8.40
C ALA A 242 0.62 -17.48 9.61
N TYR A 243 -0.21 -17.56 10.67
CA TYR A 243 0.03 -16.84 11.92
C TYR A 243 1.35 -17.25 12.59
N ARG A 244 1.66 -18.55 12.61
CA ARG A 244 2.91 -19.08 13.16
C ARG A 244 4.10 -18.52 12.39
N ARG A 245 4.07 -18.61 11.06
CA ARG A 245 5.16 -18.15 10.19
C ARG A 245 5.34 -16.64 10.28
N LEU A 246 4.25 -15.88 10.33
CA LEU A 246 4.29 -14.43 10.55
C LEU A 246 4.89 -14.07 11.91
N ALA A 247 4.60 -14.84 12.96
CA ALA A 247 5.19 -14.66 14.27
C ALA A 247 6.69 -15.00 14.30
N GLU A 248 7.14 -15.99 13.53
CA GLU A 248 8.57 -16.29 13.31
C GLU A 248 9.27 -15.13 12.61
N ILE A 249 8.70 -14.63 11.50
CA ILE A 249 9.22 -13.46 10.77
C ILE A 249 9.35 -12.25 11.71
N ARG A 250 8.36 -12.04 12.59
CA ARG A 250 8.41 -10.94 13.56
C ARG A 250 9.54 -11.06 14.58
N ARG A 251 9.90 -12.30 14.96
CA ARG A 251 10.94 -12.62 15.94
C ARG A 251 12.34 -12.73 15.32
N ASN A 252 12.46 -12.78 13.99
CA ASN A 252 13.74 -12.90 13.32
C ASN A 252 14.72 -11.80 13.74
N ARG A 253 15.96 -12.22 14.01
CA ARG A 253 17.05 -11.32 14.36
C ARG A 253 17.56 -10.64 13.10
N HIS A 254 17.74 -9.32 13.19
CA HIS A 254 18.32 -8.53 12.10
C HIS A 254 19.65 -9.14 11.61
N PRO A 255 19.91 -9.19 10.28
CA PRO A 255 21.12 -9.81 9.72
C PRO A 255 22.41 -9.10 10.13
N TYR A 256 22.29 -7.79 10.37
CA TYR A 256 23.39 -6.89 10.74
C TYR A 256 23.09 -6.23 12.09
N PRO A 257 24.07 -6.18 13.01
CA PRO A 257 23.94 -5.46 14.26
C PRO A 257 23.98 -3.94 14.04
N GLY A 258 23.43 -3.16 14.97
CA GLY A 258 23.35 -1.70 14.83
C GLY A 258 24.70 -1.00 14.63
N TRP A 259 25.79 -1.52 15.21
CA TRP A 259 27.14 -0.96 14.96
C TRP A 259 27.58 -1.14 13.50
N ALA A 260 27.18 -2.25 12.86
CA ALA A 260 27.52 -2.50 11.45
C ALA A 260 26.75 -1.56 10.53
N LEU A 261 25.52 -1.19 10.89
CA LEU A 261 24.75 -0.17 10.17
C LEU A 261 25.40 1.21 10.26
N THR A 262 25.87 1.61 11.44
CA THR A 262 26.62 2.88 11.60
C THR A 262 27.93 2.87 10.82
N VAL A 263 28.66 1.74 10.84
CA VAL A 263 29.89 1.60 10.04
C VAL A 263 29.58 1.66 8.54
N ALA A 264 28.50 1.03 8.09
CA ALA A 264 28.04 1.11 6.70
C ALA A 264 27.63 2.54 6.33
N GLY A 265 26.93 3.27 7.21
CA GLY A 265 26.60 4.69 7.00
C GLY A 265 27.84 5.57 6.84
N GLY A 266 28.86 5.35 7.67
CA GLY A 266 30.16 6.01 7.50
C GLY A 266 30.86 5.61 6.21
N GLY A 267 30.89 4.32 5.88
CA GLY A 267 31.49 3.83 4.64
C GLY A 267 30.80 4.38 3.39
N LEU A 268 29.48 4.54 3.41
CA LEU A 268 28.69 5.16 2.35
C LEU A 268 29.09 6.63 2.18
N ALA A 269 29.15 7.39 3.27
CA ALA A 269 29.56 8.79 3.23
C ALA A 269 31.00 8.98 2.75
N GLY A 270 31.91 8.13 3.22
CA GLY A 270 33.29 8.10 2.76
C GLY A 270 33.37 7.80 1.26
N ALA A 271 32.70 6.75 0.79
CA ALA A 271 32.67 6.38 -0.61
C ALA A 271 32.10 7.49 -1.51
N ALA A 272 31.00 8.12 -1.08
CA ALA A 272 30.42 9.26 -1.77
C ALA A 272 31.38 10.46 -1.84
N SER A 273 32.14 10.74 -0.77
CA SER A 273 33.13 11.82 -0.78
C SER A 273 34.27 11.59 -1.80
N MET A 274 34.67 10.33 -2.02
CA MET A 274 35.67 9.95 -3.02
C MET A 274 35.14 10.14 -4.45
N LEU A 275 33.85 9.86 -4.69
CA LEU A 275 33.22 10.07 -6.00
C LEU A 275 33.20 11.55 -6.42
N VAL A 276 33.14 12.45 -5.44
CA VAL A 276 33.13 13.91 -5.63
C VAL A 276 34.56 14.49 -5.65
N GLY A 277 35.60 13.65 -5.66
CA GLY A 277 37.00 14.08 -5.82
C GLY A 277 37.81 14.19 -4.52
N GLY A 278 37.28 13.68 -3.41
CA GLY A 278 38.00 13.55 -2.13
C GLY A 278 39.14 12.53 -2.17
N ASP A 279 40.13 12.70 -1.30
CA ASP A 279 41.21 11.73 -1.04
C ASP A 279 40.92 10.85 0.19
N TRP A 280 41.82 9.93 0.55
CA TRP A 280 41.69 9.07 1.74
C TRP A 280 41.39 9.82 3.06
N PRO A 281 42.02 10.95 3.39
CA PRO A 281 41.67 11.69 4.59
C PRO A 281 40.24 12.24 4.55
N VAL A 282 39.76 12.66 3.38
CA VAL A 282 38.38 13.14 3.15
C VAL A 282 37.38 12.00 3.37
N PHE A 283 37.71 10.79 2.91
CA PHE A 283 36.91 9.59 3.15
C PHE A 283 36.71 9.34 4.65
N PHE A 284 37.78 9.31 5.44
CA PHE A 284 37.67 9.05 6.88
C PHE A 284 36.95 10.18 7.62
N ALA A 285 37.16 11.43 7.20
CA ALA A 285 36.46 12.59 7.76
C ALA A 285 34.95 12.54 7.48
N ALA A 286 34.55 12.23 6.24
CA ALA A 286 33.14 12.06 5.86
C ALA A 286 32.50 10.89 6.59
N ALA A 287 33.21 9.75 6.67
CA ALA A 287 32.75 8.58 7.39
C ALA A 287 32.52 8.87 8.87
N LEU A 288 33.48 9.52 9.53
CA LEU A 288 33.35 9.93 10.92
C LEU A 288 32.19 10.92 11.12
N GLY A 289 32.03 11.88 10.21
CA GLY A 289 30.91 12.82 10.22
C GLY A 289 29.56 12.12 10.18
N ALA A 290 29.38 11.18 9.25
CA ALA A 290 28.14 10.43 9.14
C ALA A 290 27.89 9.52 10.36
N MET A 291 28.93 8.86 10.89
CA MET A 291 28.79 8.05 12.11
C MET A 291 28.41 8.89 13.33
N LEU A 292 29.01 10.07 13.50
CA LEU A 292 28.62 11.01 14.56
C LEU A 292 27.20 11.53 14.35
N GLY A 293 26.82 11.83 13.10
CA GLY A 293 25.46 12.21 12.72
C GLY A 293 24.43 11.16 13.11
N ASP A 294 24.67 9.90 12.76
CA ASP A 294 23.83 8.76 13.16
C ASP A 294 23.69 8.65 14.68
N ARG A 295 24.77 8.86 15.43
CA ARG A 295 24.73 8.85 16.91
C ARG A 295 23.94 10.01 17.49
N LEU A 296 24.06 11.21 16.92
CA LEU A 296 23.24 12.36 17.34
C LEU A 296 21.76 12.15 17.01
N ALA A 297 21.45 11.61 15.84
CA ALA A 297 20.09 11.25 15.45
C ALA A 297 19.50 10.22 16.41
N TRP A 298 20.28 9.19 16.77
CA TRP A 298 19.88 8.18 17.74
C TRP A 298 19.62 8.78 19.14
N LEU A 299 20.47 9.70 19.60
CA LEU A 299 20.27 10.42 20.86
C LEU A 299 19.05 11.35 20.84
N ALA A 300 18.74 11.96 19.69
CA ALA A 300 17.54 12.76 19.48
C ALA A 300 16.28 11.89 19.48
N SER A 301 16.33 10.75 18.79
CA SER A 301 15.27 9.74 18.74
C SER A 301 14.98 9.15 20.13
N GLY A 302 16.01 8.85 20.91
CA GLY A 302 15.89 8.39 22.30
C GLY A 302 15.23 9.39 23.25
N ARG A 303 15.17 10.68 22.87
CA ARG A 303 14.43 11.73 23.58
C ARG A 303 13.02 11.96 23.05
N GLY A 304 12.58 11.18 22.06
CA GLY A 304 11.25 11.31 21.44
C GLY A 304 11.12 12.50 20.49
N LEU A 305 12.24 13.07 20.01
CA LEU A 305 12.18 14.16 19.03
C LEU A 305 11.63 13.65 17.68
N PRO A 306 10.77 14.41 16.99
CA PRO A 306 10.33 14.09 15.64
C PRO A 306 11.49 13.89 14.64
N GLU A 307 11.27 13.09 13.61
CA GLU A 307 12.29 12.73 12.60
C GLU A 307 12.95 13.97 11.96
N PHE A 308 12.18 15.03 11.70
CA PHE A 308 12.72 16.30 11.21
C PHE A 308 13.93 16.78 12.01
N TYR A 309 13.81 16.84 13.35
CA TYR A 309 14.88 17.30 14.22
C TYR A 309 16.02 16.28 14.33
N GLN A 310 15.73 14.99 14.17
CA GLN A 310 16.77 13.96 14.10
C GLN A 310 17.65 14.18 12.87
N PHE A 311 17.06 14.49 11.71
CA PHE A 311 17.81 14.79 10.48
C PHE A 311 18.57 16.12 10.54
N VAL A 312 17.99 17.15 11.19
CA VAL A 312 18.71 18.40 11.51
C VAL A 312 19.98 18.09 12.31
N ALA A 313 19.86 17.31 13.39
CA ALA A 313 21.00 16.91 14.23
C ALA A 313 21.99 16.01 13.50
N ALA A 314 21.52 15.11 12.65
CA ALA A 314 22.35 14.18 11.88
C ALA A 314 23.24 14.90 10.85
N ALA A 315 22.76 16.00 10.28
CA ALA A 315 23.48 16.77 9.26
C ALA A 315 24.58 17.68 9.83
N MET A 316 24.55 17.99 11.13
CA MET A 316 25.51 18.91 11.75
C MET A 316 26.96 18.37 11.77
N PRO A 317 27.25 17.10 12.14
CA PRO A 317 28.63 16.65 12.28
C PRO A 317 29.43 16.61 10.98
N PRO A 318 28.90 16.12 9.83
CA PRO A 318 29.61 16.26 8.55
C PRO A 318 29.93 17.72 8.22
N ALA A 319 28.99 18.63 8.43
CA ALA A 319 29.18 20.07 8.25
C ALA A 319 30.27 20.62 9.18
N ALA A 320 30.26 20.22 10.45
CA ALA A 320 31.20 20.70 11.46
C ALA A 320 32.63 20.23 11.18
N ILE A 321 32.79 18.98 10.73
CA ILE A 321 34.09 18.46 10.32
C ILE A 321 34.60 19.20 9.08
N GLY A 322 33.74 19.43 8.08
CA GLY A 322 34.09 20.24 6.92
C GLY A 322 34.58 21.64 7.29
N VAL A 323 33.85 22.32 8.17
CA VAL A 323 34.25 23.64 8.72
C VAL A 323 35.58 23.55 9.47
N ALA A 324 35.75 22.56 10.36
CA ALA A 324 36.97 22.40 11.13
C ALA A 324 38.21 22.15 10.24
N LEU A 325 38.07 21.36 9.17
CA LEU A 325 39.15 21.12 8.21
C LEU A 325 39.53 22.36 7.40
N SER A 326 38.54 23.21 7.09
CA SER A 326 38.76 24.51 6.45
C SER A 326 39.51 25.46 7.38
N LEU A 327 39.09 25.58 8.64
CA LEU A 327 39.75 26.41 9.65
C LEU A 327 41.19 25.95 9.94
N ALA A 328 41.43 24.64 9.92
CA ALA A 328 42.77 24.07 10.09
C ALA A 328 43.70 24.30 8.90
N ASN A 329 43.21 24.88 7.78
CA ASN A 329 43.96 25.07 6.53
C ASN A 329 44.64 23.77 6.04
N SER A 330 43.97 22.63 6.24
CA SER A 330 44.52 21.30 5.97
C SER A 330 44.78 21.00 4.49
N GLY A 331 44.34 21.88 3.57
CA GLY A 331 44.36 21.66 2.13
C GLY A 331 43.38 20.59 1.65
N LEU A 332 42.63 19.96 2.56
CA LEU A 332 41.62 18.95 2.24
C LEU A 332 40.33 19.60 1.73
N GLN A 333 39.63 18.90 0.85
CA GLN A 333 38.38 19.37 0.27
C GLN A 333 37.23 19.27 1.29
N ALA A 334 37.03 20.34 2.08
CA ALA A 334 35.95 20.45 3.05
C ALA A 334 34.57 20.20 2.43
N SER A 335 34.33 20.72 1.22
CA SER A 335 33.09 20.53 0.47
C SER A 335 32.80 19.06 0.16
N ALA A 336 33.82 18.27 -0.19
CA ALA A 336 33.67 16.83 -0.43
C ALA A 336 33.30 16.05 0.83
N VAL A 337 33.82 16.45 2.01
CA VAL A 337 33.42 15.86 3.31
C VAL A 337 31.94 16.09 3.59
N ILE A 338 31.49 17.34 3.43
CA ILE A 338 30.10 17.72 3.67
C ILE A 338 29.19 16.98 2.71
N THR A 339 29.47 17.05 1.40
CA THR A 339 28.69 16.36 0.37
C THR A 339 28.62 14.86 0.63
N GLY A 340 29.75 14.20 0.92
CA GLY A 340 29.76 12.77 1.24
C GLY A 340 28.90 12.42 2.45
N GLY A 341 29.00 13.20 3.54
CA GLY A 341 28.14 13.02 4.71
C GLY A 341 26.65 13.20 4.40
N LEU A 342 26.30 14.12 3.49
CA LEU A 342 24.92 14.34 3.07
C LEU A 342 24.36 13.18 2.26
N PHE A 343 25.16 12.50 1.43
CA PHE A 343 24.73 11.30 0.70
C PHE A 343 24.17 10.22 1.64
N ALA A 344 24.69 10.09 2.87
CA ALA A 344 24.19 9.15 3.87
C ALA A 344 22.83 9.55 4.49
N LEU A 345 22.43 10.81 4.34
CA LEU A 345 21.17 11.33 4.87
C LEU A 345 20.06 11.46 3.82
N ILE A 346 20.37 11.27 2.53
CA ILE A 346 19.35 11.40 1.49
C ILE A 346 18.32 10.27 1.67
N PRO A 347 17.02 10.57 1.85
CA PRO A 347 15.97 9.58 1.99
C PRO A 347 15.59 8.98 0.62
N GLY A 348 16.58 8.47 -0.12
CA GLY A 348 16.45 8.08 -1.53
C GLY A 348 15.38 7.00 -1.76
N ARG A 349 15.28 6.03 -0.84
CA ARG A 349 14.27 4.96 -0.94
C ARG A 349 12.84 5.50 -0.85
N ALA A 350 12.58 6.41 0.09
CA ALA A 350 11.25 7.03 0.22
C ALA A 350 10.92 7.89 -1.02
N LEU A 351 11.91 8.56 -1.60
CA LEU A 351 11.74 9.30 -2.85
C LEU A 351 11.34 8.38 -4.00
N VAL A 352 12.11 7.30 -4.25
CA VAL A 352 11.83 6.34 -5.32
C VAL A 352 10.45 5.72 -5.14
N ALA A 353 10.14 5.28 -3.92
CA ALA A 353 8.86 4.65 -3.63
C ALA A 353 7.69 5.65 -3.77
N GLY A 354 7.90 6.94 -3.50
CA GLY A 354 6.88 7.98 -3.69
C GLY A 354 6.59 8.24 -5.17
N VAL A 355 7.63 8.23 -6.01
CA VAL A 355 7.48 8.32 -7.46
C VAL A 355 6.76 7.07 -8.00
N GLN A 356 7.12 5.87 -7.53
CA GLN A 356 6.46 4.62 -7.92
C GLN A 356 4.97 4.64 -7.58
N ASP A 357 4.59 5.05 -6.37
CA ASP A 357 3.19 5.21 -5.98
C ASP A 357 2.46 6.21 -6.89
N GLY A 358 3.13 7.31 -7.27
CA GLY A 358 2.55 8.30 -8.18
C GLY A 358 2.31 7.75 -9.59
N LEU A 359 3.25 6.97 -10.12
CA LEU A 359 3.14 6.32 -11.44
C LEU A 359 2.08 5.22 -11.49
N THR A 360 1.79 4.59 -10.35
CA THR A 360 0.80 3.51 -10.21
C THR A 360 -0.59 4.00 -9.83
N GLY A 361 -0.80 5.32 -9.69
CA GLY A 361 -2.11 5.93 -9.44
C GLY A 361 -2.43 6.18 -7.96
N TYR A 362 -1.54 5.86 -7.04
CA TYR A 362 -1.69 6.07 -5.59
C TYR A 362 -1.28 7.49 -5.18
N TYR A 363 -1.92 8.51 -5.76
CA TYR A 363 -1.50 9.91 -5.63
C TYR A 363 -1.49 10.46 -4.20
N ILE A 364 -2.46 10.06 -3.36
CA ILE A 364 -2.51 10.52 -1.96
C ILE A 364 -1.31 9.97 -1.18
N THR A 365 -0.99 8.69 -1.38
CA THR A 365 0.17 8.04 -0.75
C THR A 365 1.48 8.62 -1.27
N ALA A 366 1.59 8.82 -2.59
CA ALA A 366 2.73 9.43 -3.24
C ALA A 366 3.00 10.85 -2.71
N ALA A 367 1.97 11.70 -2.68
CA ALA A 367 2.07 13.06 -2.18
C ALA A 367 2.51 13.10 -0.71
N ALA A 368 1.96 12.24 0.14
CA ALA A 368 2.36 12.16 1.55
C ALA A 368 3.83 11.75 1.72
N ARG A 369 4.30 10.75 0.97
CA ARG A 369 5.69 10.27 1.01
C ARG A 369 6.68 11.31 0.47
N LEU A 370 6.34 11.98 -0.64
CA LEU A 370 7.17 13.04 -1.21
C LEU A 370 7.22 14.29 -0.31
N LEU A 371 6.12 14.63 0.35
CA LEU A 371 6.05 15.72 1.32
C LEU A 371 6.86 15.41 2.58
N GLU A 372 6.82 14.18 3.09
CA GLU A 372 7.72 13.73 4.15
C GLU A 372 9.19 13.89 3.74
N VAL A 373 9.57 13.38 2.57
CA VAL A 373 10.92 13.55 2.02
C VAL A 373 11.31 15.02 1.93
N GLY A 374 10.41 15.88 1.46
CA GLY A 374 10.60 17.32 1.41
C GLY A 374 10.92 17.93 2.77
N TYR A 375 10.15 17.59 3.81
CA TYR A 375 10.44 18.05 5.17
C TYR A 375 11.79 17.57 5.69
N LEU A 376 12.15 16.31 5.43
CA LEU A 376 13.46 15.78 5.84
C LEU A 376 14.61 16.52 5.14
N ILE A 377 14.48 16.80 3.83
CA ILE A 377 15.47 17.59 3.08
C ILE A 377 15.61 19.00 3.68
N VAL A 378 14.50 19.68 3.98
CA VAL A 378 14.54 20.99 4.66
C VAL A 378 15.27 20.89 6.00
N GLY A 379 15.02 19.85 6.78
CA GLY A 379 15.72 19.60 8.05
C GLY A 379 17.23 19.43 7.87
N ILE A 380 17.64 18.63 6.89
CA ILE A 380 19.06 18.46 6.54
C ILE A 380 19.69 19.81 6.18
N VAL A 381 19.05 20.59 5.31
CA VAL A 381 19.53 21.91 4.88
C VAL A 381 19.67 22.85 6.08
N CYS A 382 18.66 22.91 6.97
CA CYS A 382 18.74 23.71 8.20
C CYS A 382 19.92 23.30 9.10
N GLY A 383 20.14 21.99 9.29
CA GLY A 383 21.25 21.48 10.09
C GLY A 383 22.62 21.88 9.53
N VAL A 384 22.81 21.72 8.22
CA VAL A 384 24.03 22.15 7.52
C VAL A 384 24.22 23.66 7.64
N LEU A 385 23.22 24.46 7.24
CA LEU A 385 23.33 25.92 7.22
C LEU A 385 23.64 26.51 8.60
N THR A 386 23.07 25.94 9.68
CA THR A 386 23.37 26.37 11.05
C THR A 386 24.86 26.28 11.35
N VAL A 387 25.49 25.16 10.97
CA VAL A 387 26.93 24.93 11.20
C VAL A 387 27.79 25.78 10.27
N LEU A 388 27.42 25.88 8.99
CA LEU A 388 28.14 26.71 8.03
C LEU A 388 28.12 28.18 8.43
N TYR A 389 26.96 28.69 8.85
CA TYR A 389 26.83 30.07 9.32
C TYR A 389 27.70 30.32 10.56
N GLY A 390 27.73 29.38 11.52
CA GLY A 390 28.66 29.44 12.65
C GLY A 390 30.13 29.42 12.23
N GLY A 391 30.49 28.60 11.23
CA GLY A 391 31.84 28.55 10.67
C GLY A 391 32.27 29.84 9.97
N LEU A 392 31.36 30.51 9.27
CA LEU A 392 31.62 31.80 8.61
C LEU A 392 31.94 32.91 9.63
N GLN A 393 31.30 32.90 10.80
CA GLN A 393 31.64 33.84 11.88
C GLN A 393 33.06 33.61 12.43
N LEU A 394 33.62 32.42 12.23
CA LEU A 394 34.98 32.04 12.62
C LEU A 394 36.00 32.20 11.47
N ASP A 395 35.62 32.90 10.39
CA ASP A 395 36.44 33.13 9.18
C ASP A 395 36.83 31.84 8.42
N ALA A 396 35.97 30.81 8.47
CA ALA A 396 36.17 29.60 7.68
C ALA A 396 35.99 29.87 6.19
N LYS A 397 37.05 29.62 5.40
CA LYS A 397 37.02 29.77 3.93
C LYS A 397 36.49 28.51 3.28
N LEU A 398 35.17 28.45 3.10
CA LEU A 398 34.49 27.36 2.39
C LEU A 398 34.35 27.73 0.91
N ASN A 399 34.96 26.93 0.04
CA ASN A 399 34.74 27.02 -1.41
C ASN A 399 33.80 25.89 -1.84
N PRO A 400 32.48 26.12 -1.91
CA PRO A 400 31.53 25.08 -2.33
C PRO A 400 31.86 24.53 -3.73
N GLU A 401 32.37 25.37 -4.62
CA GLU A 401 32.78 25.02 -5.99
C GLU A 401 33.99 24.07 -6.03
N ALA A 402 34.79 23.97 -4.97
CA ALA A 402 35.96 23.10 -4.94
C ALA A 402 35.60 21.60 -4.96
N ALA A 403 34.36 21.24 -4.56
CA ALA A 403 33.85 19.87 -4.70
C ALA A 403 33.57 19.47 -6.16
N LEU A 404 33.49 20.42 -7.09
CA LEU A 404 33.20 20.13 -8.49
C LEU A 404 34.46 19.96 -9.35
N ARG A 405 35.66 20.04 -8.75
CA ARG A 405 36.90 19.74 -9.47
C ARG A 405 36.95 18.24 -9.75
N HIS A 406 36.54 17.87 -10.96
CA HIS A 406 36.62 16.51 -11.48
C HIS A 406 38.09 16.08 -11.51
N VAL A 407 38.47 15.19 -10.59
CA VAL A 407 39.76 14.51 -10.62
C VAL A 407 39.51 13.12 -11.21
N GLU A 408 39.91 12.91 -12.46
CA GLU A 408 39.73 11.63 -13.14
C GLU A 408 40.64 10.56 -12.50
N ARG A 409 40.04 9.69 -11.69
CA ARG A 409 40.70 8.53 -11.07
C ARG A 409 39.80 7.31 -11.23
N PRO A 410 39.69 6.77 -12.46
CA PRO A 410 38.64 5.81 -12.82
C PRO A 410 38.64 4.57 -11.92
N TYR A 411 39.81 4.00 -11.60
CA TYR A 411 39.92 2.84 -10.72
C TYR A 411 39.45 3.10 -9.29
N ILE A 412 39.74 4.28 -8.74
CA ILE A 412 39.32 4.66 -7.39
C ILE A 412 37.82 4.96 -7.36
N GLN A 413 37.29 5.60 -8.40
CA GLN A 413 35.87 5.90 -8.53
C GLN A 413 35.02 4.62 -8.68
N ILE A 414 35.49 3.63 -9.46
CA ILE A 414 34.85 2.32 -9.57
C ILE A 414 34.83 1.63 -8.20
N LEU A 415 35.98 1.56 -7.51
CA LEU A 415 36.03 0.97 -6.17
C LEU A 415 35.16 1.71 -5.15
N ALA A 416 35.09 3.04 -5.24
CA ALA A 416 34.21 3.85 -4.41
C ALA A 416 32.73 3.59 -4.73
N ALA A 417 32.34 3.46 -6.00
CA ALA A 417 30.98 3.14 -6.42
C ALA A 417 30.57 1.74 -5.92
N MET A 418 31.44 0.74 -6.06
CA MET A 418 31.23 -0.61 -5.50
C MET A 418 31.06 -0.55 -3.97
N LEU A 419 31.93 0.18 -3.26
CA LEU A 419 31.83 0.34 -1.81
C LEU A 419 30.54 1.05 -1.39
N LEU A 420 30.12 2.08 -2.14
CA LEU A 420 28.86 2.78 -1.93
C LEU A 420 27.67 1.83 -2.09
N ALA A 421 27.65 1.02 -3.16
CA ALA A 421 26.62 0.02 -3.39
C ALA A 421 26.57 -1.04 -2.27
N LEU A 422 27.74 -1.55 -1.85
CA LEU A 422 27.86 -2.53 -0.77
C LEU A 422 27.33 -1.98 0.55
N THR A 423 27.75 -0.77 0.93
CA THR A 423 27.32 -0.13 2.18
C THR A 423 25.84 0.22 2.17
N PHE A 424 25.31 0.66 1.03
CA PHE A 424 23.88 0.88 0.85
C PHE A 424 23.08 -0.42 1.01
N CYS A 425 23.54 -1.54 0.45
CA CYS A 425 22.90 -2.85 0.63
C CYS A 425 22.86 -3.29 2.11
N ILE A 426 23.94 -3.04 2.86
CA ILE A 426 24.00 -3.33 4.30
C ILE A 426 23.01 -2.44 5.08
N LEU A 427 22.93 -1.14 4.75
CA LEU A 427 21.98 -0.21 5.37
C LEU A 427 20.52 -0.62 5.12
N LEU A 428 20.23 -1.17 3.95
CA LEU A 428 18.91 -1.74 3.63
C LEU A 428 18.65 -3.10 4.29
N GLN A 429 19.63 -3.68 4.98
CA GLN A 429 19.55 -5.01 5.59
C GLN A 429 19.24 -6.13 4.58
N GLN A 430 19.89 -6.09 3.43
CA GLN A 430 19.80 -7.12 2.39
C GLN A 430 20.33 -8.50 2.84
N GLU A 431 19.76 -9.57 2.30
CA GLU A 431 20.21 -10.95 2.54
C GLU A 431 21.66 -11.13 2.03
N ARG A 432 22.52 -11.81 2.81
CA ARG A 432 23.98 -11.84 2.55
C ARG A 432 24.39 -12.37 1.16
N HIS A 433 23.57 -13.24 0.56
CA HIS A 433 23.87 -13.83 -0.74
C HIS A 433 23.58 -12.90 -1.93
N THR A 434 22.69 -11.90 -1.78
CA THR A 434 22.38 -10.93 -2.85
C THR A 434 23.35 -9.75 -2.87
N VAL A 435 23.96 -9.42 -1.71
CA VAL A 435 24.85 -8.26 -1.55
C VAL A 435 26.02 -8.28 -2.54
N LEU A 436 26.65 -9.43 -2.77
CA LEU A 436 27.81 -9.52 -3.67
C LEU A 436 27.42 -9.20 -5.13
N PHE A 437 26.30 -9.75 -5.61
CA PHE A 437 25.80 -9.46 -6.95
C PHE A 437 25.40 -7.99 -7.11
N ALA A 438 24.74 -7.42 -6.11
CA ALA A 438 24.37 -6.00 -6.13
C ALA A 438 25.60 -5.08 -6.12
N THR A 439 26.63 -5.45 -5.35
CA THR A 439 27.90 -4.70 -5.28
C THR A 439 28.63 -4.69 -6.62
N LEU A 440 28.70 -5.83 -7.31
CA LEU A 440 29.38 -5.96 -8.60
C LEU A 440 28.65 -5.25 -9.73
N ASN A 441 27.32 -5.20 -9.71
CA ASN A 441 26.55 -4.46 -10.71
C ASN A 441 26.54 -2.94 -10.45
N GLY A 442 26.86 -2.51 -9.23
CA GLY A 442 26.79 -1.11 -8.81
C GLY A 442 28.05 -0.28 -9.10
N GLY A 443 29.14 -0.86 -9.62
CA GLY A 443 30.41 -0.17 -9.83
C GLY A 443 31.10 -0.47 -11.13
#